data_AF-A0A8T7EFD7-F1
#
_entry.id   AF-A0A8T7EFD7-F1
#
_cell.length_a   1.000
_cell.length_b   1.000
_cell.length_c   1.000
_cell.angle_alpha   90.00
_cell.angle_beta   90.00
_cell.angle_gamma   90.00
#
_symmetry.space_group_name_H-M   'P 1'
#
loop_
_entity.id
_entity.type
_entity.pdbx_description
1 polymer ?
#
loop_
_entity_poly.entity_id
_entity_poly.type
_entity_poly.pdbx_seq_one_letter_code
_entity_poly.pdbx_strand_id
1 'polypeptide(L)'
;MDEQIKQALAAVAGQFADKRVHVCQVEVTAVTDGRITLAGAVLDEVTLTAVLSHLAATCPEYALDATAVTILRPPDRAKLAVCTTITGLYNSPGFLSEPGSYLLNGMRLEPLRADGRWLFVRQEDGYLGWVYEPYLGDDPSAVPTHLVCEPVALLRQGPDEKAALVNRVLAGTAVAITDEQNDWQHITWAGLPGGWLPAPHLRPLAGLPQTAAAQRAQLVADAPRFTGVPYLWAGISGYGIDCSGYVQLLYRLAGLTLPRDADMMFAAGQPVEPPYRPGDLLFFGSEGGHRHISHVGLSLGGWQMIHSSRSRNGVFVDEVTAVPHLRDTFAGARSFLKD
;
A
#
# COMPACT_ATOMS: atom_id res chain seq x y z
N MET A 1 -15.40 -5.09 -37.22
CA MET A 1 -14.28 -5.50 -36.34
C MET A 1 -14.50 -6.96 -36.00
N ASP A 2 -13.54 -7.81 -36.30
CA ASP A 2 -13.60 -9.26 -36.08
C ASP A 2 -13.87 -9.56 -34.60
N GLU A 3 -14.79 -10.49 -34.35
CA GLU A 3 -15.19 -10.87 -33.00
C GLU A 3 -14.08 -11.63 -32.27
N GLN A 4 -13.24 -12.37 -33.00
CA GLN A 4 -12.08 -13.07 -32.46
C GLN A 4 -11.05 -12.08 -31.89
N ILE A 5 -10.78 -10.99 -32.59
CA ILE A 5 -9.84 -9.94 -32.15
C ILE A 5 -10.33 -9.31 -30.84
N LYS A 6 -11.62 -9.00 -30.74
CA LYS A 6 -12.20 -8.42 -29.51
C LYS A 6 -12.08 -9.38 -28.33
N GLN A 7 -12.39 -10.65 -28.54
CA GLN A 7 -12.31 -11.66 -27.49
C GLN A 7 -10.88 -11.87 -27.02
N ALA A 8 -9.92 -11.94 -27.94
CA ALA A 8 -8.51 -12.05 -27.61
C ALA A 8 -8.02 -10.85 -26.79
N LEU A 9 -8.35 -9.63 -27.22
CA LEU A 9 -7.98 -8.42 -26.48
C LEU A 9 -8.64 -8.37 -25.08
N ALA A 10 -9.91 -8.73 -24.98
CA ALA A 10 -10.62 -8.77 -23.70
C ALA A 10 -10.02 -9.83 -22.75
N ALA A 11 -9.62 -11.00 -23.27
CA ALA A 11 -9.02 -12.06 -22.49
C ALA A 11 -7.67 -11.64 -21.87
N VAL A 12 -6.78 -11.02 -22.64
CA VAL A 12 -5.51 -10.53 -22.10
C VAL A 12 -5.68 -9.33 -21.18
N ALA A 13 -6.58 -8.39 -21.52
CA ALA A 13 -6.89 -7.27 -20.62
C ALA A 13 -7.47 -7.73 -19.28
N GLY A 14 -8.19 -8.86 -19.26
CA GLY A 14 -8.69 -9.50 -18.05
C GLY A 14 -7.60 -9.91 -17.05
N GLN A 15 -6.39 -10.23 -17.53
CA GLN A 15 -5.24 -10.56 -16.67
C GLN A 15 -4.73 -9.33 -15.91
N PHE A 16 -5.00 -8.13 -16.43
CA PHE A 16 -4.59 -6.84 -15.89
C PHE A 16 -5.80 -6.03 -15.37
N ALA A 17 -6.88 -6.72 -15.00
CA ALA A 17 -8.15 -6.08 -14.63
C ALA A 17 -8.10 -5.30 -13.30
N ASP A 18 -7.13 -5.57 -12.43
CA ASP A 18 -6.99 -4.86 -11.16
C ASP A 18 -6.32 -3.48 -11.37
N LYS A 19 -7.16 -2.46 -11.49
CA LYS A 19 -6.75 -1.08 -11.75
C LYS A 19 -5.95 -0.45 -10.59
N ARG A 20 -5.92 -1.09 -9.42
CA ARG A 20 -5.11 -0.63 -8.28
C ARG A 20 -3.63 -0.87 -8.50
N VAL A 21 -3.24 -1.80 -9.37
CA VAL A 21 -1.83 -2.13 -9.64
C VAL A 21 -1.49 -2.23 -11.12
N HIS A 22 -2.49 -2.20 -12.01
CA HIS A 22 -2.30 -2.29 -13.45
C HIS A 22 -2.96 -1.15 -14.22
N VAL A 23 -2.38 -0.86 -15.38
CA VAL A 23 -3.01 -0.07 -16.45
C VAL A 23 -2.92 -0.89 -17.73
N CYS A 24 -4.07 -1.27 -18.28
CA CYS A 24 -4.18 -1.94 -19.57
C CYS A 24 -5.45 -1.44 -20.28
N GLN A 25 -5.35 -0.24 -20.84
CA GLN A 25 -6.41 0.43 -21.60
C GLN A 25 -6.01 0.43 -23.07
N VAL A 26 -6.06 -0.75 -23.69
CA VAL A 26 -5.71 -0.94 -25.10
C VAL A 26 -6.99 -1.20 -25.89
N GLU A 27 -7.13 -0.54 -27.02
CA GLU A 27 -8.28 -0.66 -27.92
C GLU A 27 -7.82 -0.83 -29.36
N VAL A 28 -8.62 -1.52 -30.16
CA VAL A 28 -8.39 -1.65 -31.62
C VAL A 28 -9.05 -0.47 -32.32
N THR A 29 -8.24 0.35 -32.96
CA THR A 29 -8.71 1.55 -33.67
C THR A 29 -8.97 1.30 -35.15
N ALA A 30 -8.24 0.35 -35.76
CA ALA A 30 -8.42 -0.03 -37.15
C ALA A 30 -8.03 -1.49 -37.40
N VAL A 31 -8.69 -2.12 -38.38
CA VAL A 31 -8.30 -3.40 -38.95
C VAL A 31 -8.35 -3.26 -40.48
N THR A 32 -7.18 -3.15 -41.10
CA THR A 32 -7.04 -2.87 -42.55
C THR A 32 -5.86 -3.64 -43.11
N ASP A 33 -6.01 -4.22 -44.30
CA ASP A 33 -4.93 -4.90 -45.05
C ASP A 33 -4.13 -5.93 -44.23
N GLY A 34 -4.80 -6.76 -43.45
CA GLY A 34 -4.15 -7.78 -42.61
C GLY A 34 -3.35 -7.19 -41.44
N ARG A 35 -3.68 -5.97 -40.99
CA ARG A 35 -3.05 -5.30 -39.84
C ARG A 35 -4.08 -4.88 -38.82
N ILE A 36 -3.76 -5.06 -37.53
CA ILE A 36 -4.51 -4.55 -36.38
C ILE A 36 -3.74 -3.36 -35.81
N THR A 37 -4.39 -2.20 -35.76
CA THR A 37 -3.85 -1.00 -35.12
C THR A 37 -4.42 -0.85 -33.72
N LEU A 38 -3.54 -0.75 -32.74
CA LEU A 38 -3.84 -0.61 -31.32
C LEU A 38 -3.49 0.80 -30.85
N ALA A 39 -4.33 1.36 -29.98
CA ALA A 39 -4.07 2.62 -29.28
C ALA A 39 -4.44 2.53 -27.81
N GLY A 40 -4.00 3.53 -27.04
CA GLY A 40 -4.37 3.69 -25.63
C GLY A 40 -3.15 3.72 -24.72
N ALA A 41 -3.24 3.10 -23.54
CA ALA A 41 -2.18 3.14 -22.54
C ALA A 41 -2.01 1.82 -21.78
N VAL A 42 -0.76 1.50 -21.49
CA VAL A 42 -0.35 0.39 -20.63
C VAL A 42 0.59 0.89 -19.54
N LEU A 43 0.67 0.17 -18.42
CA LEU A 43 1.53 0.57 -17.31
C LEU A 43 3.00 0.53 -17.73
N ASP A 44 3.45 -0.60 -18.27
CA ASP A 44 4.85 -0.89 -18.56
C ASP A 44 5.02 -1.76 -19.82
N GLU A 45 6.26 -1.97 -20.23
CA GLU A 45 6.63 -2.83 -21.37
C GLU A 45 6.15 -4.27 -21.18
N VAL A 46 6.20 -4.80 -19.95
CA VAL A 46 5.75 -6.17 -19.64
C VAL A 46 4.28 -6.35 -20.01
N THR A 47 3.44 -5.38 -19.64
CA THR A 47 2.02 -5.37 -19.97
C THR A 47 1.81 -5.31 -21.48
N LEU A 48 2.53 -4.43 -22.19
CA LEU A 48 2.43 -4.33 -23.65
C LEU A 48 2.84 -5.64 -24.34
N THR A 49 3.96 -6.23 -23.94
CA THR A 49 4.45 -7.49 -24.50
C THR A 49 3.45 -8.62 -24.28
N ALA A 50 2.80 -8.70 -23.11
CA ALA A 50 1.75 -9.69 -22.86
C ALA A 50 0.56 -9.52 -23.81
N VAL A 51 0.08 -8.28 -24.01
CA VAL A 51 -1.01 -7.98 -24.96
C VAL A 51 -0.65 -8.39 -26.38
N LEU A 52 0.53 -7.98 -26.86
CA LEU A 52 0.98 -8.28 -28.22
C LEU A 52 1.21 -9.77 -28.44
N SER A 53 1.79 -10.47 -27.46
CA SER A 53 2.07 -11.90 -27.55
C SER A 53 0.78 -12.72 -27.60
N HIS A 54 -0.23 -12.34 -26.79
CA HIS A 54 -1.52 -13.01 -26.79
C HIS A 54 -2.30 -12.77 -28.09
N LEU A 55 -2.30 -11.53 -28.62
CA LEU A 55 -2.93 -11.22 -29.89
C LEU A 55 -2.23 -11.93 -31.06
N ALA A 56 -0.90 -11.95 -31.11
CA ALA A 56 -0.16 -12.65 -32.15
C ALA A 56 -0.39 -14.16 -32.13
N ALA A 57 -0.57 -14.75 -30.95
CA ALA A 57 -0.88 -16.17 -30.81
C ALA A 57 -2.33 -16.50 -31.22
N THR A 58 -3.27 -15.59 -30.97
CA THR A 58 -4.71 -15.83 -31.18
C THR A 58 -5.18 -15.40 -32.57
N CYS A 59 -4.51 -14.44 -33.18
CA CYS A 59 -4.82 -13.83 -34.49
C CYS A 59 -3.54 -13.77 -35.36
N PRO A 60 -2.88 -14.91 -35.65
CA PRO A 60 -1.57 -14.95 -36.32
C PRO A 60 -1.57 -14.43 -37.76
N GLU A 61 -2.73 -14.33 -38.40
CA GLU A 61 -2.92 -13.80 -39.74
C GLU A 61 -2.82 -12.28 -39.83
N TYR A 62 -2.80 -11.58 -38.69
CA TYR A 62 -2.68 -10.13 -38.62
C TYR A 62 -1.31 -9.66 -38.13
N ALA A 63 -0.73 -8.69 -38.82
CA ALA A 63 0.37 -7.90 -38.26
C ALA A 63 -0.16 -6.95 -37.17
N LEU A 64 0.61 -6.73 -36.11
CA LEU A 64 0.24 -5.83 -35.01
C LEU A 64 0.98 -4.50 -35.12
N ASP A 65 0.25 -3.39 -35.01
CA ASP A 65 0.80 -2.05 -34.89
C ASP A 65 0.32 -1.42 -33.57
N ALA A 66 1.26 -1.24 -32.64
CA ALA A 66 1.01 -0.64 -31.33
C ALA A 66 1.75 0.69 -31.13
N THR A 67 2.15 1.35 -32.23
CA THR A 67 2.86 2.63 -32.17
C THR A 67 2.05 3.73 -31.47
N ALA A 68 0.72 3.63 -31.45
CA ALA A 68 -0.18 4.54 -30.75
C ALA A 68 -0.51 4.11 -29.31
N VAL A 69 0.13 3.05 -28.78
CA VAL A 69 0.00 2.65 -27.37
C VAL A 69 1.08 3.32 -26.53
N THR A 70 0.66 4.07 -25.52
CA THR A 70 1.57 4.77 -24.62
C THR A 70 1.95 3.89 -23.42
N ILE A 71 3.25 3.79 -23.14
CA ILE A 71 3.75 3.17 -21.90
C ILE A 71 3.91 4.26 -20.83
N LEU A 72 3.15 4.16 -19.73
CA LEU A 72 3.11 5.21 -18.70
C LEU A 72 4.32 5.22 -17.77
N ARG A 73 4.96 4.07 -17.59
CA ARG A 73 6.13 3.87 -16.71
C ARG A 73 7.37 3.58 -17.56
N PRO A 74 8.01 4.60 -18.15
CA PRO A 74 9.31 4.42 -18.76
C PRO A 74 10.37 4.10 -17.68
N PRO A 75 11.47 3.41 -18.05
CA PRO A 75 12.59 3.23 -17.14
C PRO A 75 13.15 4.58 -16.67
N ASP A 76 13.67 4.61 -15.43
CA ASP A 76 14.43 5.72 -14.86
C ASP A 76 13.70 7.06 -14.62
N ARG A 77 12.38 7.02 -14.39
CA ARG A 77 11.64 8.24 -14.04
C ARG A 77 12.00 8.75 -12.64
N ALA A 78 12.26 10.05 -12.54
CA ALA A 78 12.46 10.73 -11.26
C ALA A 78 11.25 10.53 -10.33
N LYS A 79 11.54 10.16 -9.09
CA LYS A 79 10.52 10.01 -8.04
C LYS A 79 10.30 11.33 -7.34
N LEU A 80 9.08 11.57 -6.90
CA LEU A 80 8.72 12.67 -6.01
C LEU A 80 8.46 12.13 -4.61
N ALA A 81 8.72 12.96 -3.59
CA ALA A 81 8.44 12.61 -2.21
C ALA A 81 7.22 13.38 -1.68
N VAL A 82 6.47 12.74 -0.78
CA VAL A 82 5.41 13.42 -0.04
C VAL A 82 6.01 14.38 0.98
N CYS A 83 5.69 15.67 0.85
CA CYS A 83 6.22 16.76 1.67
C CYS A 83 5.20 17.31 2.69
N THR A 84 4.12 16.57 2.94
CA THR A 84 3.14 16.83 4.00
C THR A 84 3.21 15.71 5.04
N THR A 85 2.62 15.88 6.22
CA THR A 85 2.57 14.82 7.23
C THR A 85 1.85 13.58 6.69
N ILE A 86 0.72 13.80 6.03
CA ILE A 86 -0.10 12.79 5.38
C ILE A 86 -0.95 13.44 4.28
N THR A 87 -1.17 12.74 3.16
CA THR A 87 -2.12 13.14 2.11
C THR A 87 -2.89 11.93 1.57
N GLY A 88 -4.07 12.15 1.01
CA GLY A 88 -4.85 11.10 0.35
C GLY A 88 -4.25 10.66 -0.99
N LEU A 89 -4.47 9.39 -1.34
CA LEU A 89 -4.29 8.81 -2.66
C LEU A 89 -5.67 8.39 -3.17
N TYR A 90 -6.14 9.05 -4.21
CA TYR A 90 -7.53 9.04 -4.64
C TYR A 90 -7.77 8.17 -5.89
N ASN A 91 -8.98 7.63 -6.02
CA ASN A 91 -9.35 6.80 -7.17
C ASN A 91 -9.50 7.62 -8.48
N SER A 92 -9.59 8.94 -8.37
CA SER A 92 -9.74 9.90 -9.48
C SER A 92 -9.27 11.28 -9.03
N PRO A 93 -8.91 12.20 -9.95
CA PRO A 93 -8.52 13.56 -9.59
C PRO A 93 -9.64 14.29 -8.84
N GLY A 94 -9.33 14.86 -7.68
CA GLY A 94 -10.27 15.69 -6.92
C GLY A 94 -10.43 15.27 -5.46
N PHE A 95 -10.61 16.24 -4.57
CA PHE A 95 -10.77 16.00 -3.12
C PHE A 95 -12.11 15.36 -2.74
N LEU A 96 -13.09 15.36 -3.65
CA LEU A 96 -14.38 14.67 -3.47
C LEU A 96 -14.33 13.22 -3.97
N SER A 97 -13.24 12.82 -4.60
CA SER A 97 -13.01 11.43 -4.99
C SER A 97 -12.79 10.57 -3.75
N GLU A 98 -13.19 9.31 -3.83
CA GLU A 98 -12.93 8.36 -2.76
C GLU A 98 -11.42 8.07 -2.66
N PRO A 99 -10.81 8.13 -1.46
CA PRO A 99 -9.45 7.67 -1.28
C PRO A 99 -9.38 6.15 -1.37
N GLY A 100 -8.42 5.64 -2.14
CA GLY A 100 -8.05 4.22 -2.14
C GLY A 100 -6.95 3.90 -1.12
N SER A 101 -6.17 4.91 -0.71
CA SER A 101 -5.18 4.83 0.36
C SER A 101 -4.81 6.25 0.84
N TYR A 102 -3.86 6.35 1.75
CA TYR A 102 -3.17 7.60 2.10
C TYR A 102 -1.66 7.40 1.94
N LEU A 103 -0.92 8.50 2.01
CA LEU A 103 0.53 8.56 1.85
C LEU A 103 1.15 9.32 3.02
N LEU A 104 2.14 8.74 3.67
CA LEU A 104 2.92 9.36 4.73
C LEU A 104 4.05 10.22 4.16
N ASN A 105 4.55 11.15 4.96
CA ASN A 105 5.73 11.95 4.62
C ASN A 105 6.91 11.08 4.16
N GLY A 106 7.64 11.56 3.16
CA GLY A 106 8.84 10.91 2.63
C GLY A 106 8.57 9.66 1.78
N MET A 107 7.32 9.19 1.66
CA MET A 107 6.98 8.14 0.70
C MET A 107 7.30 8.61 -0.71
N ARG A 108 8.06 7.78 -1.44
CA ARG A 108 8.49 8.05 -2.80
C ARG A 108 7.46 7.52 -3.79
N LEU A 109 7.11 8.35 -4.76
CA LEU A 109 6.08 8.10 -5.75
C LEU A 109 6.69 8.19 -7.14
N GLU A 110 6.36 7.24 -8.01
CA GLU A 110 6.66 7.31 -9.44
C GLU A 110 5.49 8.02 -10.13
N PRO A 111 5.64 9.28 -10.62
CA PRO A 111 4.61 9.91 -11.41
C PRO A 111 4.40 9.11 -12.70
N LEU A 112 3.16 8.98 -13.16
CA LEU A 112 2.81 8.28 -14.40
C LEU A 112 2.20 9.24 -15.41
N ARG A 113 1.27 10.08 -14.95
CA ARG A 113 0.49 11.02 -15.77
C ARG A 113 0.08 12.23 -14.94
N ALA A 114 -0.10 13.38 -15.57
CA ALA A 114 -0.66 14.58 -14.95
C ALA A 114 -2.05 14.91 -15.50
N ASP A 115 -2.90 15.50 -14.65
CA ASP A 115 -4.16 16.14 -15.00
C ASP A 115 -4.36 17.39 -14.13
N GLY A 116 -4.08 18.56 -14.70
CA GLY A 116 -4.02 19.81 -13.94
C GLY A 116 -3.02 19.73 -12.79
N ARG A 117 -3.50 19.88 -11.55
CA ARG A 117 -2.69 19.81 -10.32
C ARG A 117 -2.69 18.42 -9.66
N TRP A 118 -3.10 17.39 -10.40
CA TRP A 118 -3.17 16.02 -9.92
C TRP A 118 -2.20 15.16 -10.70
N LEU A 119 -1.47 14.30 -9.99
CA LEU A 119 -0.62 13.29 -10.58
C LEU A 119 -1.21 11.91 -10.35
N PHE A 120 -1.35 11.14 -11.42
CA PHE A 120 -1.53 9.71 -11.32
C PHE A 120 -0.15 9.10 -11.04
N VAL A 121 -0.02 8.40 -9.93
CA VAL A 121 1.27 7.93 -9.39
C VAL A 121 1.22 6.44 -9.08
N ARG A 122 2.41 5.84 -8.98
CA ARG A 122 2.63 4.49 -8.47
C ARG A 122 3.47 4.54 -7.20
N GLN A 123 3.01 3.85 -6.16
CA GLN A 123 3.74 3.65 -4.90
C GLN A 123 4.79 2.54 -5.03
N GLU A 124 5.68 2.42 -4.04
CA GLU A 124 6.70 1.37 -4.01
C GLU A 124 6.12 -0.05 -3.94
N ASP A 125 4.98 -0.23 -3.27
CA ASP A 125 4.21 -1.48 -3.23
C ASP A 125 3.44 -1.76 -4.54
N GLY A 126 3.51 -0.83 -5.50
CA GLY A 126 2.85 -0.92 -6.80
C GLY A 126 1.44 -0.34 -6.86
N TYR A 127 0.89 0.11 -5.72
CA TYR A 127 -0.45 0.66 -5.67
C TYR A 127 -0.54 1.98 -6.45
N LEU A 128 -1.63 2.16 -7.19
CA LEU A 128 -1.88 3.26 -8.12
C LEU A 128 -2.97 4.18 -7.59
N GLY A 129 -2.83 5.47 -7.87
CA GLY A 129 -3.89 6.43 -7.60
C GLY A 129 -3.48 7.86 -7.91
N TRP A 130 -4.34 8.80 -7.53
CA TRP A 130 -4.16 10.21 -7.79
C TRP A 130 -3.76 10.96 -6.52
N VAL A 131 -2.75 11.79 -6.61
CA VAL A 131 -2.31 12.66 -5.52
C VAL A 131 -2.28 14.10 -5.99
N TYR A 132 -2.53 15.02 -5.06
CA TYR A 132 -2.43 16.45 -5.32
C TYR A 132 -0.96 16.86 -5.40
N GLU A 133 -0.50 17.20 -6.59
CA GLU A 133 0.89 17.52 -6.92
C GLU A 133 1.55 18.52 -5.95
N PRO A 134 0.88 19.61 -5.51
CA PRO A 134 1.49 20.59 -4.61
C PRO A 134 1.84 20.07 -3.20
N TYR A 135 1.44 18.86 -2.85
CA TYR A 135 1.85 18.20 -1.61
C TYR A 135 3.12 17.36 -1.77
N LEU A 136 3.65 17.30 -2.98
CA LEU A 136 4.88 16.62 -3.31
C LEU A 136 6.01 17.63 -3.47
N GLY A 137 7.24 17.15 -3.29
CA GLY A 137 8.44 17.87 -3.65
C GLY A 137 9.50 16.91 -4.16
N ASP A 138 10.68 17.48 -4.40
CA ASP A 138 11.85 16.68 -4.75
C ASP A 138 12.15 15.67 -3.65
N ASP A 139 12.75 14.56 -4.08
CA ASP A 139 13.20 13.51 -3.17
C ASP A 139 14.13 14.08 -2.09
N PRO A 140 13.87 13.84 -0.78
CA PRO A 140 14.72 14.37 0.28
C PRO A 140 16.16 13.88 0.14
N SER A 141 17.11 14.80 0.32
CA SER A 141 18.54 14.52 0.25
C SER A 141 19.05 13.65 1.41
N ALA A 142 18.37 13.68 2.56
CA ALA A 142 18.73 12.87 3.72
C ALA A 142 18.14 11.46 3.60
N VAL A 143 19.02 10.47 3.62
CA VAL A 143 18.63 9.05 3.64
C VAL A 143 17.97 8.73 4.99
N PRO A 144 16.74 8.20 5.03
CA PRO A 144 16.10 7.81 6.28
C PRO A 144 16.93 6.77 7.02
N THR A 145 17.02 6.91 8.35
CA THR A 145 17.73 5.96 9.21
C THR A 145 16.80 5.26 10.20
N HIS A 146 15.62 5.82 10.48
CA HIS A 146 14.68 5.30 11.48
C HIS A 146 13.22 5.32 10.99
N LEU A 147 12.37 4.49 11.58
CA LEU A 147 10.92 4.56 11.51
C LEU A 147 10.35 5.15 12.78
N VAL A 148 9.35 6.02 12.64
CA VAL A 148 8.47 6.40 13.76
C VAL A 148 7.53 5.24 14.08
N CYS A 149 7.40 4.89 15.36
CA CYS A 149 6.63 3.73 15.80
C CYS A 149 5.41 4.09 16.67
N GLU A 150 5.35 5.31 17.22
CA GLU A 150 4.16 5.78 17.94
C GLU A 150 3.04 6.15 16.96
N PRO A 151 1.77 5.79 17.24
CA PRO A 151 0.65 6.10 16.36
C PRO A 151 0.63 7.58 15.94
N VAL A 152 0.88 8.47 16.91
CA VAL A 152 1.07 9.91 16.72
C VAL A 152 2.19 10.40 17.64
N ALA A 153 3.40 10.60 17.10
CA ALA A 153 4.53 11.15 17.82
C ALA A 153 4.52 12.69 17.80
N LEU A 154 4.73 13.32 18.96
CA LEU A 154 4.74 14.78 19.09
C LEU A 154 6.14 15.34 18.82
N LEU A 155 6.33 16.01 17.68
CA LEU A 155 7.60 16.62 17.28
C LEU A 155 7.79 17.96 18.00
N ARG A 156 8.96 18.17 18.62
CA ARG A 156 9.22 19.34 19.48
C ARG A 156 10.38 20.18 19.00
N GLN A 157 10.39 21.46 19.38
CA GLN A 157 11.49 22.38 19.04
C GLN A 157 12.80 22.05 19.77
N GLY A 158 12.73 21.38 20.92
CA GLY A 158 13.88 20.99 21.73
C GLY A 158 13.68 19.62 22.39
N PRO A 159 14.75 19.02 22.94
CA PRO A 159 14.73 17.71 23.60
C PRO A 159 14.15 17.79 25.02
N ASP A 160 12.92 18.30 25.12
CA ASP A 160 12.18 18.51 26.37
C ASP A 160 10.69 18.32 26.11
N GLU A 161 9.99 17.56 26.97
CA GLU A 161 8.53 17.37 26.88
C GLU A 161 7.73 18.68 27.01
N LYS A 162 8.32 19.72 27.57
CA LYS A 162 7.71 21.05 27.69
C LYS A 162 8.05 21.96 26.51
N ALA A 163 9.00 21.58 25.65
CA ALA A 163 9.30 22.35 24.46
C ALA A 163 8.09 22.43 23.53
N ALA A 164 7.99 23.56 22.82
CA ALA A 164 6.88 23.84 21.92
C ALA A 164 6.75 22.76 20.85
N LEU A 165 5.49 22.44 20.50
CA LEU A 165 5.18 21.51 19.42
C LEU A 165 5.48 22.16 18.06
N VAL A 166 6.22 21.43 17.23
CA VAL A 166 6.48 21.77 15.84
C VAL A 166 5.42 21.12 14.95
N ASN A 167 5.22 19.82 15.11
CA ASN A 167 4.33 19.02 14.26
C ASN A 167 3.96 17.69 14.96
N ARG A 168 3.25 16.82 14.24
CA ARG A 168 3.00 15.42 14.59
C ARG A 168 3.57 14.54 13.50
N VAL A 169 4.28 13.49 13.89
CA VAL A 169 4.83 12.48 12.99
C VAL A 169 4.09 11.17 13.22
N LEU A 170 3.61 10.54 12.15
CA LEU A 170 2.78 9.35 12.24
C LEU A 170 3.62 8.07 12.14
N ALA A 171 3.20 7.01 12.83
CA ALA A 171 3.86 5.70 12.73
C ALA A 171 4.04 5.27 11.27
N GLY A 172 5.17 4.62 10.98
CA GLY A 172 5.54 4.17 9.63
C GLY A 172 6.26 5.24 8.79
N THR A 173 6.26 6.51 9.23
CA THR A 173 7.08 7.55 8.59
C THR A 173 8.55 7.24 8.76
N ALA A 174 9.30 7.22 7.65
CA ALA A 174 10.74 7.06 7.66
C ALA A 174 11.41 8.44 7.79
N VAL A 175 12.33 8.58 8.76
CA VAL A 175 12.98 9.85 9.10
C VAL A 175 14.50 9.68 9.20
N ALA A 176 15.24 10.76 9.01
CA ALA A 176 16.69 10.78 9.18
C ALA A 176 17.04 11.41 10.53
N ILE A 177 17.79 10.70 11.36
CA ILE A 177 18.35 11.24 12.61
C ILE A 177 19.59 12.07 12.28
N THR A 178 19.64 13.29 12.80
CA THR A 178 20.75 14.23 12.56
C THR A 178 21.50 14.62 13.82
N ASP A 179 20.89 14.44 14.99
CA ASP A 179 21.50 14.75 16.29
C ASP A 179 20.84 13.91 17.39
N GLU A 180 21.57 13.71 18.48
CA GLU A 180 21.13 12.94 19.64
C GLU A 180 21.51 13.67 20.93
N GLN A 181 20.54 13.84 21.83
CA GLN A 181 20.75 14.48 23.13
C GLN A 181 19.93 13.78 24.20
N ASN A 182 20.61 13.14 25.17
CA ASN A 182 19.98 12.29 26.18
C ASN A 182 19.08 11.23 25.48
N ASP A 183 17.82 11.10 25.91
CA ASP A 183 16.83 10.19 25.32
C ASP A 183 16.03 10.82 24.17
N TRP A 184 16.57 11.83 23.50
CA TRP A 184 15.91 12.51 22.38
C TRP A 184 16.77 12.47 21.13
N GLN A 185 16.10 12.34 19.99
CA GLN A 185 16.72 12.35 18.67
C GLN A 185 16.11 13.47 17.84
N HIS A 186 16.97 14.29 17.23
CA HIS A 186 16.55 15.28 16.26
C HIS A 186 16.37 14.60 14.90
N ILE A 187 15.20 14.81 14.29
CA ILE A 187 14.82 14.22 13.02
C ILE A 187 14.72 15.28 11.92
N THR A 188 15.02 14.87 10.71
CA THR A 188 14.67 15.56 9.47
C THR A 188 13.86 14.65 8.57
N TRP A 189 13.03 15.26 7.74
CA TRP A 189 12.00 14.60 6.94
C TRP A 189 11.57 15.51 5.79
N ALA A 190 10.83 14.97 4.82
CA ALA A 190 10.65 15.61 3.52
C ALA A 190 9.82 16.90 3.61
N GLY A 191 10.41 18.02 3.19
CA GLY A 191 9.71 19.30 2.97
C GLY A 191 9.12 19.97 4.22
N LEU A 192 9.38 19.46 5.43
CA LEU A 192 8.85 19.98 6.69
C LEU A 192 9.97 20.31 7.68
N PRO A 193 9.75 21.27 8.62
CA PRO A 193 10.71 21.55 9.68
C PRO A 193 11.01 20.31 10.53
N GLY A 194 12.29 20.06 10.78
CA GLY A 194 12.74 19.03 11.72
C GLY A 194 12.41 19.37 13.17
N GLY A 195 12.76 18.46 14.06
CA GLY A 195 12.59 18.64 15.50
C GLY A 195 12.95 17.39 16.29
N TRP A 196 12.64 17.40 17.57
CA TRP A 196 13.03 16.37 18.51
C TRP A 196 11.88 15.41 18.82
N LEU A 197 12.20 14.11 18.80
CA LEU A 197 11.34 13.03 19.27
C LEU A 197 12.05 12.21 20.35
N PRO A 198 11.33 11.64 21.33
CA PRO A 198 11.91 10.67 22.25
C PRO A 198 12.44 9.45 21.48
N ALA A 199 13.64 8.99 21.82
CA ALA A 199 14.27 7.83 21.21
C ALA A 199 13.39 6.56 21.23
N PRO A 200 12.60 6.25 22.29
CA PRO A 200 11.69 5.09 22.29
C PRO A 200 10.58 5.12 21.22
N HIS A 201 10.30 6.30 20.64
CA HIS A 201 9.32 6.43 19.57
C HIS A 201 9.90 6.08 18.19
N LEU A 202 11.20 5.79 18.12
CA LEU A 202 11.96 5.58 16.90
C LEU A 202 12.57 4.19 16.89
N ARG A 203 12.64 3.58 15.71
CA ARG A 203 13.30 2.29 15.49
C ARG A 203 14.31 2.39 14.36
N PRO A 204 15.58 2.03 14.55
CA PRO A 204 16.57 2.03 13.48
C PRO A 204 16.15 1.10 12.35
N LEU A 205 16.21 1.58 11.10
CA LEU A 205 15.94 0.76 9.90
C LEU A 205 16.92 -0.41 9.78
N ALA A 206 18.19 -0.18 10.12
CA ALA A 206 19.22 -1.21 10.12
C ALA A 206 18.99 -2.31 11.18
N GLY A 207 18.13 -2.05 12.18
CA GLY A 207 17.79 -2.98 13.26
C GLY A 207 16.46 -3.70 13.07
N LEU A 208 15.81 -3.56 11.91
CA LEU A 208 14.54 -4.24 11.65
C LEU A 208 14.71 -5.76 11.62
N PRO A 209 13.73 -6.53 12.16
CA PRO A 209 13.86 -7.96 12.29
C PRO A 209 13.93 -8.65 10.92
N GLN A 210 14.91 -9.54 10.76
CA GLN A 210 15.22 -10.23 9.49
C GLN A 210 14.77 -11.70 9.47
N THR A 211 14.41 -12.27 10.62
CA THR A 211 13.95 -13.66 10.72
C THR A 211 12.45 -13.70 11.02
N ALA A 212 11.75 -14.73 10.54
CA ALA A 212 10.32 -14.87 10.80
C ALA A 212 10.00 -14.91 12.30
N ALA A 213 10.82 -15.58 13.12
CA ALA A 213 10.62 -15.59 14.57
C ALA A 213 10.69 -14.18 15.19
N ALA A 214 11.69 -13.38 14.80
CA ALA A 214 11.83 -12.00 15.28
C ALA A 214 10.72 -11.09 14.74
N GLN A 215 10.31 -11.29 13.48
CA GLN A 215 9.18 -10.56 12.88
C GLN A 215 7.86 -10.87 13.59
N ARG A 216 7.57 -12.13 13.90
CA ARG A 216 6.39 -12.52 14.69
C ARG A 216 6.39 -11.85 16.06
N ALA A 217 7.53 -11.89 16.77
CA ALA A 217 7.66 -11.22 18.06
C ALA A 217 7.43 -9.70 17.95
N GLN A 218 7.99 -9.06 16.92
CA GLN A 218 7.84 -7.63 16.69
C GLN A 218 6.39 -7.24 16.36
N LEU A 219 5.71 -8.02 15.51
CA LEU A 219 4.31 -7.81 15.16
C LEU A 219 3.41 -7.84 16.40
N VAL A 220 3.57 -8.86 17.25
CA VAL A 220 2.79 -8.99 18.50
C VAL A 220 3.11 -7.87 19.48
N ALA A 221 4.37 -7.43 19.55
CA ALA A 221 4.78 -6.34 20.42
C ALA A 221 4.22 -4.97 19.97
N ASP A 222 4.19 -4.70 18.67
CA ASP A 222 3.70 -3.43 18.14
C ASP A 222 2.17 -3.36 18.03
N ALA A 223 1.49 -4.50 17.84
CA ALA A 223 0.05 -4.51 17.57
C ALA A 223 -0.79 -3.76 18.63
N PRO A 224 -0.60 -3.97 19.96
CA PRO A 224 -1.38 -3.30 20.98
C PRO A 224 -1.19 -1.78 21.04
N ARG A 225 -0.09 -1.22 20.49
CA ARG A 225 0.20 0.23 20.52
C ARG A 225 -0.87 1.05 19.81
N PHE A 226 -1.60 0.44 18.88
CA PHE A 226 -2.63 1.09 18.09
C PHE A 226 -4.04 0.86 18.63
N THR A 227 -4.19 0.16 19.77
CA THR A 227 -5.51 -0.11 20.37
C THR A 227 -6.31 1.17 20.53
N GLY A 228 -7.54 1.19 20.02
CA GLY A 228 -8.42 2.35 20.06
C GLY A 228 -8.17 3.43 19.01
N VAL A 229 -7.15 3.30 18.13
CA VAL A 229 -7.05 4.17 16.95
C VAL A 229 -8.34 4.01 16.14
N PRO A 230 -9.06 5.11 15.81
CA PRO A 230 -10.36 5.03 15.16
C PRO A 230 -10.30 4.34 13.80
N TYR A 231 -11.39 3.69 13.43
CA TYR A 231 -11.52 3.16 12.07
C TYR A 231 -11.71 4.31 11.08
N LEU A 232 -10.91 4.33 10.01
CA LEU A 232 -11.09 5.24 8.88
C LEU A 232 -10.85 4.46 7.60
N TRP A 233 -11.84 4.46 6.71
CA TRP A 233 -11.71 3.86 5.38
C TRP A 233 -10.50 4.43 4.64
N ALA A 234 -9.74 3.56 3.98
CA ALA A 234 -8.46 3.85 3.31
C ALA A 234 -7.33 4.30 4.25
N GLY A 235 -7.59 4.53 5.55
CA GLY A 235 -6.65 5.07 6.51
C GLY A 235 -5.47 4.13 6.81
N ILE A 236 -4.29 4.72 7.04
CA ILE A 236 -3.02 3.99 7.26
C ILE A 236 -2.25 4.47 8.51
N SER A 237 -2.87 5.23 9.41
CA SER A 237 -2.13 5.97 10.45
C SER A 237 -2.86 6.11 11.79
N GLY A 238 -2.19 6.69 12.79
CA GLY A 238 -2.80 6.99 14.10
C GLY A 238 -3.95 8.01 14.07
N TYR A 239 -4.20 8.72 12.97
CA TYR A 239 -5.39 9.56 12.81
C TYR A 239 -6.64 8.80 12.38
N GLY A 240 -6.47 7.54 12.00
CA GLY A 240 -7.53 6.71 11.46
C GLY A 240 -6.92 5.63 10.59
N ILE A 241 -7.37 4.39 10.79
CA ILE A 241 -6.77 3.24 10.12
C ILE A 241 -7.84 2.20 9.76
N ASP A 242 -7.82 1.68 8.54
CA ASP A 242 -8.68 0.55 8.18
C ASP A 242 -8.01 -0.80 8.51
N CYS A 243 -8.72 -1.90 8.26
CA CYS A 243 -8.27 -3.24 8.62
C CYS A 243 -6.94 -3.61 7.94
N SER A 244 -6.85 -3.36 6.64
CA SER A 244 -5.68 -3.67 5.82
C SER A 244 -4.54 -2.67 6.00
N GLY A 245 -4.82 -1.37 6.18
CA GLY A 245 -3.84 -0.35 6.49
C GLY A 245 -3.18 -0.60 7.85
N TYR A 246 -3.93 -1.13 8.82
CA TYR A 246 -3.39 -1.55 10.12
C TYR A 246 -2.41 -2.71 9.98
N VAL A 247 -2.79 -3.75 9.26
CA VAL A 247 -1.91 -4.88 8.97
C VAL A 247 -0.67 -4.41 8.20
N GLN A 248 -0.84 -3.62 7.14
CA GLN A 248 0.27 -3.11 6.33
C GLN A 248 1.25 -2.29 7.18
N LEU A 249 0.75 -1.44 8.08
CA LEU A 249 1.56 -0.65 9.00
C LEU A 249 2.36 -1.54 9.96
N LEU A 250 1.75 -2.55 10.59
CA LEU A 250 2.46 -3.46 11.49
C LEU A 250 3.57 -4.23 10.78
N TYR A 251 3.31 -4.75 9.58
CA TYR A 251 4.33 -5.43 8.80
C TYR A 251 5.45 -4.49 8.37
N ARG A 252 5.12 -3.23 8.01
CA ARG A 252 6.13 -2.20 7.72
C ARG A 252 7.04 -1.96 8.93
N LEU A 253 6.48 -1.87 10.13
CA LEU A 253 7.25 -1.72 11.38
C LEU A 253 8.11 -2.97 11.70
N ALA A 254 7.77 -4.12 11.13
CA ALA A 254 8.55 -5.36 11.16
C ALA A 254 9.45 -5.56 9.91
N GLY A 255 9.58 -4.54 9.04
CA GLY A 255 10.46 -4.58 7.87
C GLY A 255 9.93 -5.32 6.64
N LEU A 256 8.62 -5.53 6.53
CA LEU A 256 7.97 -6.22 5.43
C LEU A 256 6.97 -5.30 4.71
N THR A 257 6.95 -5.37 3.37
CA THR A 257 5.98 -4.66 2.55
C THR A 257 4.89 -5.63 2.12
N LEU A 258 3.64 -5.33 2.47
CA LEU A 258 2.46 -6.09 2.04
C LEU A 258 1.66 -5.29 1.00
N PRO A 259 0.88 -5.98 0.14
CA PRO A 259 -0.14 -5.34 -0.68
C PRO A 259 -1.11 -4.51 0.18
N ARG A 260 -1.67 -3.44 -0.38
CA ARG A 260 -2.49 -2.48 0.38
C ARG A 260 -3.83 -3.05 0.85
N ASP A 261 -4.50 -3.87 0.04
CA ASP A 261 -5.89 -4.29 0.32
C ASP A 261 -5.97 -5.74 0.78
N ALA A 262 -7.01 -6.03 1.58
CA ALA A 262 -7.21 -7.35 2.20
C ALA A 262 -7.33 -8.48 1.17
N ASP A 263 -8.00 -8.26 0.05
CA ASP A 263 -8.12 -9.24 -1.03
C ASP A 263 -6.78 -9.51 -1.73
N MET A 264 -5.99 -8.46 -1.96
CA MET A 264 -4.64 -8.56 -2.51
C MET A 264 -3.71 -9.31 -1.54
N MET A 265 -3.79 -9.03 -0.25
CA MET A 265 -3.05 -9.76 0.79
C MET A 265 -3.45 -11.25 0.83
N PHE A 266 -4.74 -11.55 0.72
CA PHE A 266 -5.22 -12.95 0.71
C PHE A 266 -4.71 -13.73 -0.51
N ALA A 267 -4.66 -13.07 -1.68
CA ALA A 267 -4.14 -13.65 -2.91
C ALA A 267 -2.62 -13.86 -2.89
N ALA A 268 -1.86 -12.97 -2.24
CA ALA A 268 -0.40 -13.01 -2.22
C ALA A 268 0.19 -13.91 -1.10
N GLY A 269 -0.49 -14.03 0.03
CA GLY A 269 0.03 -14.77 1.19
C GLY A 269 0.00 -16.29 1.01
N GLN A 270 0.78 -17.01 1.81
CA GLN A 270 0.79 -18.48 1.82
C GLN A 270 -0.35 -19.03 2.67
N PRO A 271 -1.21 -19.94 2.17
CA PRO A 271 -2.25 -20.58 2.98
C PRO A 271 -1.69 -21.27 4.22
N VAL A 272 -2.35 -21.09 5.37
CA VAL A 272 -2.02 -21.77 6.63
C VAL A 272 -3.28 -22.29 7.29
N GLU A 273 -3.15 -23.43 7.96
CA GLU A 273 -4.22 -24.11 8.72
C GLU A 273 -4.00 -23.94 10.23
N PRO A 274 -5.05 -24.07 11.06
CA PRO A 274 -4.90 -23.96 12.51
C PRO A 274 -4.04 -25.11 13.08
N PRO A 275 -3.34 -24.91 14.21
CA PRO A 275 -3.36 -23.71 15.04
C PRO A 275 -2.59 -22.55 14.41
N TYR A 276 -3.25 -21.39 14.28
CA TYR A 276 -2.62 -20.19 13.72
C TYR A 276 -1.57 -19.64 14.66
N ARG A 277 -0.48 -19.12 14.08
CA ARG A 277 0.63 -18.55 14.83
C ARG A 277 0.48 -17.05 14.95
N PRO A 278 1.07 -16.43 15.99
CA PRO A 278 1.12 -14.99 16.07
C PRO A 278 1.78 -14.40 14.81
N GLY A 279 1.15 -13.41 14.20
CA GLY A 279 1.59 -12.84 12.94
C GLY A 279 1.08 -13.55 11.69
N ASP A 280 0.21 -14.56 11.79
CA ASP A 280 -0.59 -15.00 10.65
C ASP A 280 -1.78 -14.02 10.46
N LEU A 281 -2.29 -13.90 9.23
CA LEU A 281 -3.40 -13.04 8.89
C LEU A 281 -4.69 -13.85 8.72
N LEU A 282 -5.76 -13.40 9.35
CA LEU A 282 -7.09 -14.01 9.30
C LEU A 282 -8.00 -13.14 8.43
N PHE A 283 -8.64 -13.74 7.44
CA PHE A 283 -9.42 -13.03 6.42
C PHE A 283 -10.90 -13.41 6.48
N PHE A 284 -11.74 -12.44 6.13
CA PHE A 284 -13.19 -12.58 6.17
C PHE A 284 -13.84 -12.00 4.91
N GLY A 285 -14.92 -12.63 4.47
CA GLY A 285 -15.59 -12.27 3.22
C GLY A 285 -16.79 -13.17 2.93
N SER A 286 -17.43 -12.93 1.79
CA SER A 286 -18.44 -13.84 1.25
C SER A 286 -17.80 -14.93 0.39
N GLU A 287 -18.55 -15.98 0.07
CA GLU A 287 -18.14 -16.99 -0.91
C GLU A 287 -17.88 -16.36 -2.28
N GLY A 288 -16.94 -16.91 -3.05
CA GLY A 288 -16.62 -16.44 -4.42
C GLY A 288 -15.15 -16.12 -4.68
N GLY A 289 -14.21 -16.50 -3.80
CA GLY A 289 -12.78 -16.31 -3.98
C GLY A 289 -12.24 -14.97 -3.46
N HIS A 290 -10.96 -14.66 -3.74
CA HIS A 290 -10.23 -13.57 -3.06
C HIS A 290 -10.89 -12.19 -3.21
N ARG A 291 -11.55 -11.88 -4.33
CA ARG A 291 -12.23 -10.59 -4.54
C ARG A 291 -13.43 -10.34 -3.61
N HIS A 292 -13.87 -11.35 -2.89
CA HIS A 292 -14.96 -11.26 -1.92
C HIS A 292 -14.45 -11.07 -0.48
N ILE A 293 -13.13 -11.04 -0.30
CA ILE A 293 -12.51 -10.68 0.98
C ILE A 293 -12.76 -9.20 1.25
N SER A 294 -13.31 -8.92 2.43
CA SER A 294 -13.72 -7.58 2.87
C SER A 294 -13.04 -7.14 4.16
N HIS A 295 -12.40 -8.06 4.88
CA HIS A 295 -11.76 -7.76 6.16
C HIS A 295 -10.53 -8.64 6.40
N VAL A 296 -9.58 -8.09 7.16
CA VAL A 296 -8.36 -8.79 7.61
C VAL A 296 -8.03 -8.39 9.05
N GLY A 297 -7.41 -9.30 9.79
CA GLY A 297 -6.78 -9.01 11.07
C GLY A 297 -5.55 -9.88 11.33
N LEU A 298 -4.77 -9.50 12.32
CA LEU A 298 -3.55 -10.20 12.72
C LEU A 298 -3.88 -11.20 13.85
N SER A 299 -3.56 -12.48 13.67
CA SER A 299 -3.62 -13.46 14.76
C SER A 299 -2.57 -13.12 15.82
N LEU A 300 -2.99 -13.11 17.08
CA LEU A 300 -2.10 -13.06 18.26
C LEU A 300 -1.69 -14.47 18.71
N GLY A 301 -2.07 -15.51 17.94
CA GLY A 301 -1.98 -16.92 18.29
C GLY A 301 -3.38 -17.54 18.38
N GLY A 302 -3.55 -18.69 17.72
CA GLY A 302 -4.85 -19.33 17.58
C GLY A 302 -5.89 -18.40 16.94
N TRP A 303 -7.09 -18.39 17.53
CA TRP A 303 -8.24 -17.64 17.04
C TRP A 303 -8.40 -16.25 17.67
N GLN A 304 -7.46 -15.85 18.55
CA GLN A 304 -7.40 -14.49 19.05
C GLN A 304 -6.78 -13.59 17.98
N MET A 305 -7.47 -12.49 17.66
CA MET A 305 -7.10 -11.60 16.58
C MET A 305 -7.16 -10.15 17.04
N ILE A 306 -6.20 -9.34 16.59
CA ILE A 306 -6.26 -7.87 16.68
C ILE A 306 -6.49 -7.28 15.28
N HIS A 307 -7.44 -6.37 15.17
CA HIS A 307 -7.86 -5.79 13.89
C HIS A 307 -8.40 -4.36 14.06
N SER A 308 -8.33 -3.54 13.01
CA SER A 308 -9.12 -2.30 12.95
C SER A 308 -10.51 -2.61 12.40
N SER A 309 -11.52 -2.58 13.28
CA SER A 309 -12.88 -3.01 12.98
C SER A 309 -13.83 -1.85 12.78
N ARG A 310 -14.59 -1.89 11.68
CA ARG A 310 -15.69 -0.95 11.43
C ARG A 310 -16.82 -1.09 12.45
N SER A 311 -17.14 -2.30 12.90
CA SER A 311 -18.24 -2.54 13.85
C SER A 311 -17.90 -2.07 15.27
N ARG A 312 -16.61 -1.99 15.60
CA ARG A 312 -16.12 -1.43 16.88
C ARG A 312 -15.61 0.00 16.77
N ASN A 313 -15.56 0.55 15.55
CA ASN A 313 -15.00 1.87 15.24
C ASN A 313 -13.54 2.06 15.70
N GLY A 314 -12.68 1.05 15.50
CA GLY A 314 -11.25 1.18 15.79
C GLY A 314 -10.51 -0.15 15.98
N VAL A 315 -9.29 -0.07 16.49
CA VAL A 315 -8.44 -1.25 16.74
C VAL A 315 -8.79 -1.94 18.06
N PHE A 316 -9.18 -3.21 17.97
CA PHE A 316 -9.57 -4.04 19.12
C PHE A 316 -9.11 -5.49 18.96
N VAL A 317 -9.14 -6.23 20.07
CA VAL A 317 -8.94 -7.68 20.08
C VAL A 317 -10.30 -8.37 20.12
N ASP A 318 -10.48 -9.37 19.25
CA ASP A 318 -11.64 -10.26 19.22
C ASP A 318 -11.20 -11.73 19.20
N GLU A 319 -12.02 -12.58 19.78
CA GLU A 319 -11.92 -14.03 19.65
C GLU A 319 -12.81 -14.45 18.47
N VAL A 320 -12.20 -14.84 17.35
CA VAL A 320 -12.90 -15.05 16.07
C VAL A 320 -14.03 -16.07 16.21
N THR A 321 -13.80 -17.15 16.96
CA THR A 321 -14.78 -18.23 17.14
C THR A 321 -15.97 -17.83 18.02
N ALA A 322 -15.82 -16.80 18.85
CA ALA A 322 -16.84 -16.33 19.79
C ALA A 322 -17.75 -15.23 19.20
N VAL A 323 -17.32 -14.54 18.14
CA VAL A 323 -18.09 -13.47 17.48
C VAL A 323 -18.81 -14.05 16.25
N PRO A 324 -20.15 -14.19 16.25
CA PRO A 324 -20.87 -14.91 15.19
C PRO A 324 -20.56 -14.43 13.78
N HIS A 325 -20.57 -13.11 13.55
CA HIS A 325 -20.27 -12.56 12.23
C HIS A 325 -18.85 -12.90 11.76
N LEU A 326 -17.84 -12.85 12.64
CA LEU A 326 -16.46 -13.21 12.29
C LEU A 326 -16.34 -14.70 12.01
N ARG A 327 -16.93 -15.55 12.85
CA ARG A 327 -16.96 -17.00 12.65
C ARG A 327 -17.62 -17.39 11.34
N ASP A 328 -18.78 -16.81 11.05
CA ASP A 328 -19.63 -17.22 9.92
C ASP A 328 -19.11 -16.65 8.57
N THR A 329 -18.21 -15.67 8.60
CA THR A 329 -17.59 -15.07 7.40
C THR A 329 -16.10 -15.35 7.25
N PHE A 330 -15.53 -16.21 8.11
CA PHE A 330 -14.12 -16.57 8.03
C PHE A 330 -13.82 -17.27 6.70
N ALA A 331 -12.91 -16.69 5.92
CA ALA A 331 -12.58 -17.14 4.57
C ALA A 331 -11.26 -17.92 4.50
N GLY A 332 -10.43 -17.84 5.55
CA GLY A 332 -9.15 -18.54 5.64
C GLY A 332 -8.04 -17.68 6.21
N ALA A 333 -6.86 -18.28 6.38
CA ALA A 333 -5.69 -17.61 6.90
C ALA A 333 -4.52 -17.62 5.89
N ARG A 334 -3.64 -16.62 6.00
CA ARG A 334 -2.39 -16.55 5.25
C ARG A 334 -1.21 -16.17 6.13
N SER A 335 -0.03 -16.69 5.80
CA SER A 335 1.24 -16.22 6.36
C SER A 335 2.06 -15.49 5.29
N PHE A 336 2.71 -14.41 5.73
CA PHE A 336 3.77 -13.71 4.97
C PHE A 336 5.17 -13.97 5.56
N LEU A 337 5.24 -14.80 6.60
CA LEU A 337 6.46 -15.11 7.35
C LEU A 337 6.87 -16.54 7.00
N LYS A 338 7.96 -16.68 6.25
CA LYS A 338 8.53 -17.98 5.87
C LYS A 338 9.25 -18.59 7.06
N ASP A 339 8.92 -19.84 7.40
CA ASP A 339 9.69 -20.61 8.37
C ASP A 339 11.09 -20.95 7.86
#